data_AF-A0A147EXM5-F1
#
_entry.id   AF-A0A147EXM5-F1
#
_cell.length_a   1.000
_cell.length_b   1.000
_cell.length_c   1.000
_cell.angle_alpha   90.00
_cell.angle_beta   90.00
_cell.angle_gamma   90.00
#
_symmetry.space_group_name_H-M   'P 1'
#
loop_
_entity.id
_entity.type
_entity.pdbx_description
1 polymer ?
#
loop_
_entity_poly.entity_id
_entity_poly.type
_entity_poly.pdbx_seq_one_letter_code
_entity_poly.pdbx_strand_id
1 'polypeptide(L)'
;MSRSRSAIRGALTAALAGLVAVTLSGCFVIPLVDGRSPFDDPFGSSKSDIESAIPPIQAAIDASGAADGGMWRIVAERGSDNCEGPCKLRVDVTIGPADMTGQDAVDRPDLYNRYPTYAVPEDILRQVLVAAVPVAEQNRVDVSVVPGYGELSPGGSTVSADLSGAVEALFASRSRGEGYTTRFGEGEDGEVEAFTRTKTGVLEEMGLG
;
A
#
# COMPACT_ATOMS: atom_id res chain seq x y z
N MET A 1 -49.14 8.63 -48.13
CA MET A 1 -47.80 8.05 -47.87
C MET A 1 -46.95 8.96 -46.97
N SER A 2 -47.28 9.09 -45.67
CA SER A 2 -46.55 10.00 -44.76
C SER A 2 -46.27 9.43 -43.35
N ARG A 3 -47.03 8.43 -42.87
CA ARG A 3 -46.89 7.93 -41.48
C ARG A 3 -45.76 6.93 -41.24
N SER A 4 -45.28 6.21 -42.27
CA SER A 4 -44.27 5.15 -42.09
C SER A 4 -42.83 5.66 -41.90
N ARG A 5 -42.51 6.91 -42.28
CA ARG A 5 -41.15 7.47 -42.12
C ARG A 5 -40.87 8.00 -40.71
N SER A 6 -41.91 8.34 -39.94
CA SER A 6 -41.76 8.88 -38.58
C SER A 6 -41.51 7.78 -37.55
N ALA A 7 -42.19 6.64 -37.68
CA ALA A 7 -42.05 5.50 -36.77
C ALA A 7 -40.65 4.86 -36.81
N ILE A 8 -40.03 4.79 -37.99
CA ILE A 8 -38.68 4.22 -38.16
C ILE A 8 -37.60 5.12 -37.53
N ARG A 9 -37.80 6.46 -37.58
CA ARG A 9 -36.89 7.40 -36.91
C ARG A 9 -37.01 7.33 -35.38
N GLY A 10 -38.22 7.17 -34.84
CA GLY A 10 -38.46 7.05 -33.39
C GLY A 10 -37.88 5.78 -32.77
N ALA A 11 -37.92 4.65 -33.49
CA ALA A 11 -37.32 3.40 -33.02
C ALA A 11 -35.78 3.46 -33.00
N LEU A 12 -35.16 4.14 -33.97
CA LEU A 12 -33.72 4.29 -34.03
C LEU A 12 -33.19 5.21 -32.91
N THR A 13 -33.89 6.32 -32.61
CA THR A 13 -33.52 7.20 -31.48
C THR A 13 -33.75 6.54 -30.13
N ALA A 14 -34.79 5.72 -29.96
CA ALA A 14 -35.00 4.96 -28.73
C ALA A 14 -33.92 3.88 -28.53
N ALA A 15 -33.49 3.20 -29.60
CA ALA A 15 -32.40 2.24 -29.55
C ALA A 15 -31.04 2.91 -29.26
N LEU A 16 -30.75 4.07 -29.88
CA LEU A 16 -29.55 4.86 -29.58
C LEU A 16 -29.58 5.43 -28.16
N ALA A 17 -30.73 5.90 -27.66
CA ALA A 17 -30.87 6.38 -26.28
C ALA A 17 -30.72 5.24 -25.27
N GLY A 18 -31.25 4.05 -25.57
CA GLY A 18 -31.05 2.84 -24.76
C GLY A 18 -29.59 2.40 -24.74
N LEU A 19 -28.89 2.46 -25.86
CA LEU A 19 -27.47 2.10 -25.94
C LEU A 19 -26.57 3.12 -25.24
N VAL A 20 -26.84 4.42 -25.40
CA VAL A 20 -26.16 5.51 -24.68
C VAL A 20 -26.44 5.42 -23.18
N ALA A 21 -27.66 5.08 -22.76
CA ALA A 21 -27.99 4.86 -21.35
C ALA A 21 -27.29 3.63 -20.79
N VAL A 22 -27.13 2.53 -21.55
CA VAL A 22 -26.39 1.33 -21.12
C VAL A 22 -24.87 1.56 -21.13
N THR A 23 -24.32 2.36 -22.04
CA THR A 23 -22.89 2.72 -22.03
C THR A 23 -22.55 3.75 -20.94
N LEU A 24 -23.44 4.71 -20.68
CA LEU A 24 -23.28 5.69 -19.60
C LEU A 24 -23.56 5.06 -18.24
N SER A 25 -24.59 4.21 -18.10
CA SER A 25 -24.82 3.46 -16.85
C SER A 25 -23.80 2.34 -16.65
N GLY A 26 -23.27 1.73 -17.71
CA GLY A 26 -22.17 0.76 -17.61
C GLY A 26 -20.89 1.36 -17.00
N CYS A 27 -20.67 2.67 -17.14
CA CYS A 27 -19.58 3.38 -16.48
C CYS A 27 -19.88 3.75 -15.01
N PHE A 28 -21.14 3.66 -14.56
CA PHE A 28 -21.58 4.02 -13.21
C PHE A 28 -22.11 2.83 -12.38
N VAL A 29 -22.34 1.67 -12.99
CA VAL A 29 -22.87 0.46 -12.32
C VAL A 29 -21.74 -0.47 -11.85
N ILE A 30 -20.57 -0.46 -12.52
CA ILE A 30 -19.40 -1.24 -12.08
C ILE A 30 -18.87 -0.81 -10.70
N PRO A 31 -18.84 0.48 -10.31
CA PRO A 31 -18.32 0.88 -9.00
C PRO A 31 -19.09 0.30 -7.80
N LEU A 32 -20.40 0.06 -7.96
CA LEU A 32 -21.25 -0.27 -6.80
C LEU A 32 -21.20 -1.75 -6.40
N VAL A 33 -20.75 -2.64 -7.28
CA VAL A 33 -20.85 -4.10 -7.06
C VAL A 33 -19.62 -4.65 -6.32
N ASP A 34 -18.46 -4.04 -6.50
CA ASP A 34 -17.21 -4.38 -5.81
C ASP A 34 -16.84 -3.37 -4.70
N GLY A 35 -17.77 -2.46 -4.39
CA GLY A 35 -17.59 -1.45 -3.34
C GLY A 35 -16.64 -0.32 -3.71
N ARG A 36 -16.31 -0.17 -4.99
CA ARG A 36 -15.50 0.95 -5.48
C ARG A 36 -16.26 2.27 -5.36
N SER A 37 -15.59 3.30 -4.83
CA SER A 37 -16.11 4.66 -4.91
C SER A 37 -16.18 5.09 -6.38
N PRO A 38 -17.14 5.95 -6.81
CA PRO A 38 -17.06 6.62 -8.11
C PRO A 38 -15.81 7.53 -8.24
N PHE A 39 -15.07 7.72 -7.14
CA PHE A 39 -13.78 8.41 -7.09
C PHE A 39 -12.58 7.46 -7.06
N ASP A 40 -12.79 6.15 -7.03
CA ASP A 40 -11.70 5.16 -7.12
C ASP A 40 -11.09 5.19 -8.52
N ASP A 41 -9.80 4.88 -8.62
CA ASP A 41 -9.18 4.60 -9.91
C ASP A 41 -9.93 3.40 -10.55
N PRO A 42 -10.65 3.60 -11.68
CA PRO A 42 -11.42 2.52 -12.31
C PRO A 42 -10.51 1.39 -12.81
N PHE A 43 -9.21 1.66 -12.92
CA PHE A 43 -8.20 0.69 -13.28
C PHE A 43 -7.31 0.28 -12.10
N GLY A 44 -7.56 0.76 -10.87
CA GLY A 44 -6.81 0.42 -9.65
C GLY A 44 -7.40 -0.75 -8.85
N SER A 45 -6.80 -1.05 -7.70
CA SER A 45 -7.37 -2.01 -6.73
C SER A 45 -8.64 -1.45 -6.08
N SER A 46 -9.65 -2.29 -5.87
CA SER A 46 -10.84 -1.94 -5.11
C SER A 46 -10.59 -2.02 -3.60
N LYS A 47 -11.49 -1.41 -2.81
CA LYS A 47 -11.51 -1.58 -1.36
C LYS A 47 -11.55 -3.06 -0.94
N SER A 48 -12.36 -3.86 -1.63
CA SER A 48 -12.49 -5.30 -1.37
C SER A 48 -11.18 -6.04 -1.67
N ASP A 49 -10.49 -5.68 -2.76
CA ASP A 49 -9.20 -6.29 -3.12
C ASP A 49 -8.18 -6.06 -2.00
N ILE A 50 -8.08 -4.82 -1.50
CA ILE A 50 -7.18 -4.48 -0.39
C ILE A 50 -7.54 -5.22 0.90
N GLU A 51 -8.82 -5.23 1.30
CA GLU A 51 -9.27 -5.92 2.52
C GLU A 51 -8.98 -7.43 2.46
N SER A 52 -9.07 -8.03 1.27
CA SER A 52 -8.75 -9.44 1.07
C SER A 52 -7.24 -9.73 1.08
N ALA A 53 -6.41 -8.79 0.65
CA ALA A 53 -4.96 -8.95 0.52
C ALA A 53 -4.20 -8.66 1.82
N ILE A 54 -4.74 -7.84 2.73
CA ILE A 54 -4.08 -7.50 4.01
C ILE A 54 -3.78 -8.76 4.86
N PRO A 55 -4.75 -9.65 5.17
CA PRO A 55 -4.47 -10.81 6.02
C PRO A 55 -3.35 -11.74 5.52
N PRO A 56 -3.30 -12.16 4.23
CA PRO A 56 -2.21 -13.01 3.76
C PRO A 56 -0.85 -12.28 3.73
N ILE A 57 -0.82 -10.98 3.45
CA ILE A 57 0.42 -10.18 3.49
C ILE A 57 0.93 -10.08 4.93
N GLN A 58 0.07 -9.76 5.90
CA GLN A 58 0.44 -9.74 7.32
C GLN A 58 0.96 -11.11 7.78
N ALA A 59 0.28 -12.20 7.42
CA ALA A 59 0.71 -13.54 7.80
C ALA A 59 2.09 -13.92 7.24
N ALA A 60 2.43 -13.45 6.03
CA ALA A 60 3.75 -13.66 5.46
C ALA A 60 4.84 -12.84 6.19
N ILE A 61 4.53 -11.60 6.56
CA ILE A 61 5.41 -10.77 7.38
C ILE A 61 5.63 -11.43 8.74
N ASP A 62 4.58 -11.88 9.41
CA ASP A 62 4.67 -12.54 10.71
C ASP A 62 5.52 -13.82 10.65
N ALA A 63 5.37 -14.60 9.56
CA ALA A 63 6.16 -15.80 9.33
C ALA A 63 7.63 -15.54 8.98
N SER A 64 7.97 -14.33 8.54
CA SER A 64 9.34 -13.95 8.17
C SER A 64 10.25 -13.74 9.40
N GLY A 65 9.66 -13.46 10.56
CA GLY A 65 10.40 -13.10 11.76
C GLY A 65 10.96 -11.67 11.75
N ALA A 66 10.54 -10.80 10.82
CA ALA A 66 11.01 -9.41 10.76
C ALA A 66 10.71 -8.60 12.04
N ALA A 67 9.70 -8.99 12.82
CA ALA A 67 9.40 -8.41 14.13
C ALA A 67 10.09 -9.15 15.30
N ASP A 68 10.83 -10.22 15.04
CA ASP A 68 11.48 -11.05 16.06
C ASP A 68 12.56 -10.24 16.78
N GLY A 69 12.37 -10.06 18.09
CA GLY A 69 13.19 -9.17 18.92
C GLY A 69 12.39 -8.03 19.55
N GLY A 70 11.13 -7.83 19.12
CA GLY A 70 10.15 -6.98 19.82
C GLY A 70 10.42 -5.48 19.72
N MET A 71 11.39 -5.05 18.91
CA MET A 71 11.72 -3.64 18.71
C MET A 71 10.82 -2.96 17.67
N TRP A 72 10.34 -3.74 16.69
CA TRP A 72 9.57 -3.23 15.56
C TRP A 72 8.18 -3.84 15.55
N ARG A 73 7.19 -2.98 15.36
CA ARG A 73 5.82 -3.34 15.03
C ARG A 73 5.66 -3.17 13.53
N ILE A 74 5.31 -4.26 12.85
CA ILE A 74 5.17 -4.29 11.39
C ILE A 74 3.73 -4.67 11.07
N VAL A 75 2.98 -3.75 10.45
CA VAL A 75 1.54 -3.90 10.22
C VAL A 75 1.21 -3.61 8.77
N ALA A 76 0.52 -4.54 8.12
CA ALA A 76 -0.12 -4.32 6.82
C ALA A 76 -1.50 -3.70 7.03
N GLU A 77 -1.74 -2.55 6.38
CA GLU A 77 -2.99 -1.80 6.46
C GLU A 77 -3.35 -1.18 5.10
N ARG A 78 -4.46 -0.45 5.05
CA ARG A 78 -4.89 0.21 3.80
C ARG A 78 -4.10 1.51 3.62
N GLY A 79 -3.43 1.63 2.48
CA GLY A 79 -2.81 2.86 1.99
C GLY A 79 -3.61 3.57 0.90
N SER A 80 -3.44 4.89 0.79
CA SER A 80 -4.00 5.73 -0.29
C SER A 80 -3.17 7.01 -0.47
N ASP A 81 -3.02 7.49 -1.70
CA ASP A 81 -2.23 8.70 -2.03
C ASP A 81 -2.92 10.04 -1.72
N ASN A 82 -4.09 10.04 -1.07
CA ASN A 82 -4.89 11.25 -0.87
C ASN A 82 -5.63 11.27 0.46
N CYS A 83 -5.54 12.42 1.15
CA CYS A 83 -6.08 12.66 2.48
C CYS A 83 -7.61 12.81 2.52
N GLU A 84 -8.30 12.87 1.37
CA GLU A 84 -9.75 13.11 1.27
C GLU A 84 -10.50 12.03 0.46
N GLY A 85 -9.87 10.89 0.14
CA GLY A 85 -10.56 9.81 -0.54
C GLY A 85 -9.68 8.79 -1.26
N PRO A 86 -10.30 7.77 -1.86
CA PRO A 86 -9.64 6.57 -2.41
C PRO A 86 -9.08 6.74 -3.84
N CYS A 87 -8.10 7.61 -4.08
CA CYS A 87 -7.30 7.49 -5.31
C CYS A 87 -6.09 6.60 -5.02
N LYS A 88 -5.92 5.56 -5.85
CA LYS A 88 -4.83 4.57 -5.76
C LYS A 88 -4.75 3.89 -4.39
N LEU A 89 -5.69 2.98 -4.19
CA LEU A 89 -5.65 2.07 -3.05
C LEU A 89 -4.49 1.08 -3.20
N ARG A 90 -3.74 0.89 -2.11
CA ARG A 90 -2.66 -0.09 -1.97
C ARG A 90 -2.65 -0.67 -0.57
N VAL A 91 -1.78 -1.64 -0.33
CA VAL A 91 -1.46 -2.10 1.03
C VAL A 91 -0.22 -1.33 1.50
N ASP A 92 -0.37 -0.55 2.57
CA ASP A 92 0.79 0.02 3.24
C ASP A 92 1.28 -0.97 4.29
N VAL A 93 2.57 -1.28 4.28
CA VAL A 93 3.26 -2.05 5.30
C VAL A 93 4.05 -1.08 6.16
N THR A 94 3.47 -0.76 7.30
CA THR A 94 3.99 0.23 8.24
C THR A 94 4.99 -0.41 9.18
N ILE A 95 6.24 0.04 9.16
CA ILE A 95 7.28 -0.36 10.12
C ILE A 95 7.40 0.73 11.17
N GLY A 96 6.89 0.50 12.37
CA GLY A 96 6.96 1.45 13.49
C GLY A 96 7.73 0.89 14.68
N PRO A 97 8.16 1.73 15.63
CA PRO A 97 8.61 1.25 16.93
C PRO A 97 7.50 0.42 17.59
N ALA A 98 7.85 -0.69 18.24
CA ALA A 98 6.90 -1.40 19.09
C ALA A 98 6.48 -0.49 20.27
N ASP A 99 5.22 -0.60 20.71
CA ASP A 99 4.70 0.20 21.82
C ASP A 99 5.52 -0.09 23.09
N MET A 100 6.38 0.86 23.49
CA MET A 100 7.08 0.82 24.76
C MET A 100 6.09 1.23 25.86
N THR A 101 5.20 0.31 26.23
CA THR A 101 4.37 0.54 27.42
C THR A 101 5.29 0.71 28.62
N GLY A 102 4.98 1.67 29.50
CA GLY A 102 5.91 2.23 30.50
C GLY A 102 6.55 1.27 31.51
N GLN A 103 6.27 -0.03 31.46
CA GLN A 103 7.00 -1.06 32.19
C GLN A 103 8.34 -1.39 31.51
N ASP A 104 8.37 -1.51 30.18
CA ASP A 104 9.58 -1.88 29.42
C ASP A 104 10.59 -0.72 29.34
N ALA A 105 10.11 0.52 29.33
CA ALA A 105 10.97 1.71 29.40
C ALA A 105 11.65 1.89 30.78
N VAL A 106 11.08 1.32 31.84
CA VAL A 106 11.63 1.36 33.21
C VAL A 106 12.58 0.20 33.47
N ASP A 107 12.29 -0.99 32.92
CA ASP A 107 13.13 -2.19 33.09
C ASP A 107 14.30 -2.27 32.10
N ARG A 108 14.28 -1.50 31.00
CA ARG A 108 15.34 -1.45 29.98
C ARG A 108 15.83 -0.02 29.69
N PRO A 109 16.44 0.65 30.68
CA PRO A 109 17.01 1.99 30.49
C PRO A 109 18.18 2.01 29.50
N ASP A 110 18.69 0.84 29.09
CA ASP A 110 19.67 0.72 28.03
C ASP A 110 19.07 1.00 26.65
N LEU A 111 17.79 0.69 26.38
CA LEU A 111 17.19 0.91 25.05
C LEU A 111 17.10 2.40 24.69
N TYR A 112 16.82 3.26 25.66
CA TYR A 112 16.73 4.71 25.46
C TYR A 112 18.08 5.35 25.10
N ASN A 113 19.19 4.81 25.61
CA ASN A 113 20.55 5.30 25.31
C ASN A 113 21.27 4.50 24.21
N ARG A 114 20.78 3.30 23.87
CA ARG A 114 21.41 2.38 22.89
C ARG A 114 20.92 2.62 21.47
N TYR A 115 19.75 3.24 21.29
CA TYR A 115 19.18 3.55 19.97
C TYR A 115 18.70 5.01 19.91
N PRO A 116 19.60 6.01 19.88
CA PRO A 116 19.23 7.41 19.70
C PRO A 116 18.60 7.70 18.33
N THR A 117 18.72 6.76 17.40
CA THR A 117 18.12 6.81 16.07
C THR A 117 17.19 5.62 15.95
N TYR A 118 15.88 5.85 15.80
CA TYR A 118 14.89 4.82 15.44
C TYR A 118 15.06 4.39 13.98
N ALA A 119 16.31 4.23 13.56
CA ALA A 119 16.72 3.81 12.24
C ALA A 119 16.42 2.32 12.09
N VAL A 120 15.59 2.00 11.12
CA VAL A 120 15.26 0.63 10.76
C VAL A 120 16.50 -0.02 10.13
N PRO A 121 16.92 -1.20 10.60
CA PRO A 121 18.02 -1.92 9.98
C PRO A 121 17.70 -2.39 8.55
N GLU A 122 18.73 -2.48 7.70
CA GLU A 122 18.61 -2.96 6.32
C GLU A 122 17.96 -4.36 6.25
N ASP A 123 18.32 -5.26 7.16
CA ASP A 123 17.82 -6.62 7.20
C ASP A 123 16.34 -6.70 7.54
N ILE A 124 15.81 -5.78 8.36
CA ILE A 124 14.37 -5.69 8.66
C ILE A 124 13.61 -5.28 7.41
N LEU A 125 14.02 -4.20 6.73
CA LEU A 125 13.38 -3.75 5.49
C LEU A 125 13.44 -4.85 4.41
N ARG A 126 14.60 -5.50 4.26
CA ARG A 126 14.78 -6.62 3.33
C ARG A 126 13.82 -7.77 3.61
N GLN A 127 13.71 -8.22 4.87
CA GLN A 127 12.82 -9.31 5.25
C GLN A 127 11.35 -8.96 4.96
N VAL A 128 10.93 -7.73 5.29
CA VAL A 128 9.58 -7.26 5.00
C VAL A 128 9.29 -7.29 3.50
N LEU A 129 10.20 -6.77 2.66
CA LEU A 129 10.02 -6.77 1.20
C LEU A 129 9.97 -8.20 0.63
N VAL A 130 10.88 -9.07 1.06
CA VAL A 130 10.92 -10.48 0.63
C VAL A 130 9.65 -11.23 1.03
N ALA A 131 9.06 -10.89 2.18
CA ALA A 131 7.82 -11.52 2.65
C ALA A 131 6.57 -10.97 1.95
N ALA A 132 6.45 -9.64 1.85
CA ALA A 132 5.24 -8.98 1.38
C ALA A 132 5.09 -8.99 -0.14
N VAL A 133 6.16 -8.72 -0.90
CA VAL A 133 6.10 -8.52 -2.36
C VAL A 133 5.56 -9.75 -3.09
N PRO A 134 6.04 -10.99 -2.86
CA PRO A 134 5.51 -12.16 -3.58
C PRO A 134 4.04 -12.42 -3.29
N VAL A 135 3.57 -12.12 -2.07
CA VAL A 135 2.16 -12.29 -1.69
C VAL A 135 1.29 -11.18 -2.31
N ALA A 136 1.80 -9.95 -2.37
CA ALA A 136 1.12 -8.85 -3.04
C ALA A 136 0.95 -9.11 -4.56
N GLU A 137 1.95 -9.71 -5.22
CA GLU A 137 1.83 -10.14 -6.63
C GLU A 137 0.74 -11.19 -6.82
N GLN A 138 0.66 -12.19 -5.93
CA GLN A 138 -0.38 -13.23 -5.99
C GLN A 138 -1.79 -12.66 -5.83
N ASN A 139 -1.93 -11.63 -4.99
CA ASN A 139 -3.20 -10.96 -4.70
C ASN A 139 -3.49 -9.78 -5.64
N ARG A 140 -2.55 -9.43 -6.54
CA ARG A 140 -2.67 -8.32 -7.48
C ARG A 140 -3.04 -6.99 -6.81
N VAL A 141 -2.30 -6.66 -5.75
CA VAL A 141 -2.38 -5.35 -5.09
C VAL A 141 -1.00 -4.73 -5.07
N ASP A 142 -0.89 -3.41 -5.19
CA ASP A 142 0.37 -2.70 -4.99
C ASP A 142 0.69 -2.66 -3.48
N VAL A 143 1.97 -2.62 -3.12
CA VAL A 143 2.44 -2.55 -1.72
C VAL A 143 3.36 -1.35 -1.55
N SER A 144 3.23 -0.59 -0.46
CA SER A 144 4.24 0.40 -0.07
C SER A 144 4.74 0.12 1.33
N VAL A 145 6.05 0.07 1.53
CA VAL A 145 6.67 0.00 2.86
C VAL A 145 6.97 1.41 3.32
N VAL A 146 6.32 1.83 4.40
CA VAL A 146 6.30 3.22 4.89
C VAL A 146 6.70 3.29 6.37
N PRO A 147 7.19 4.44 6.85
CA PRO A 147 7.55 4.57 8.26
C PRO A 147 6.29 4.66 9.12
N GLY A 148 6.33 3.96 10.24
CA GLY A 148 5.31 3.99 11.28
C GLY A 148 5.70 4.88 12.43
N TYR A 149 4.68 5.34 13.15
CA TYR A 149 4.84 6.11 14.37
C TYR A 149 4.52 5.24 15.60
N GLY A 150 5.28 5.46 16.66
CA GLY A 150 5.06 4.89 17.99
C GLY A 150 5.03 5.99 19.05
N GLU A 151 4.28 5.77 20.13
CA GLU A 151 4.34 6.62 21.32
C GLU A 151 5.45 6.14 22.26
N LEU A 152 6.34 7.04 22.67
CA LEU A 152 7.40 6.69 23.64
C LEU A 152 6.90 6.58 25.08
N SER A 153 5.79 7.25 25.37
CA SER A 153 5.13 7.24 26.67
C SER A 153 3.68 7.68 26.49
N PRO A 154 2.74 7.22 27.33
CA PRO A 154 1.35 7.63 27.26
C PRO A 154 1.21 9.17 27.27
N GLY A 155 0.68 9.75 26.20
CA GLY A 155 0.52 11.21 26.04
C GLY A 155 1.82 11.99 25.80
N GLY A 156 2.90 11.29 25.45
CA GLY A 156 4.22 11.86 25.18
C GLY A 156 4.50 12.14 23.71
N SER A 157 5.78 12.30 23.38
CA SER A 157 6.24 12.50 22.01
C SER A 157 6.05 11.24 21.17
N THR A 158 5.56 11.43 19.95
CA THR A 158 5.58 10.40 18.90
C THR A 158 6.96 10.35 18.27
N VAL A 159 7.35 9.14 17.88
CA VAL A 159 8.60 8.88 17.18
C VAL A 159 8.30 8.12 15.90
N SER A 160 8.92 8.56 14.81
CA SER A 160 8.90 7.86 13.53
C SER A 160 10.03 6.84 13.46
N ALA A 161 9.77 5.70 12.83
CA ALA A 161 10.82 4.82 12.35
C ALA A 161 11.51 5.46 11.14
N ASP A 162 12.83 5.63 11.19
CA ASP A 162 13.60 6.15 10.08
C ASP A 162 14.01 5.00 9.14
N LEU A 163 13.37 4.93 7.99
CA LEU A 163 13.67 3.95 6.94
C LEU A 163 14.78 4.40 5.99
N SER A 164 15.18 5.68 6.02
CA SER A 164 16.01 6.30 4.97
C SER A 164 17.34 5.58 4.78
N GLY A 165 18.01 5.23 5.88
CA GLY A 165 19.28 4.50 5.83
C GLY A 165 19.14 3.07 5.28
N ALA A 166 18.05 2.37 5.58
CA ALA A 166 17.80 1.03 5.03
C ALA A 166 17.44 1.08 3.55
N VAL A 167 16.62 2.04 3.14
CA VAL A 167 16.27 2.25 1.73
C VAL A 167 17.51 2.62 0.92
N GLU A 168 18.32 3.55 1.42
CA GLU A 168 19.59 3.93 0.79
C GLU A 168 20.52 2.71 0.67
N ALA A 169 20.70 1.93 1.73
CA ALA A 169 21.56 0.75 1.71
C ALA A 169 21.13 -0.29 0.65
N LEU A 170 19.82 -0.52 0.50
CA LEU A 170 19.28 -1.49 -0.46
C LEU A 170 19.23 -0.96 -1.91
N PHE A 171 18.99 0.33 -2.10
CA PHE A 171 18.56 0.89 -3.39
C PHE A 171 19.38 2.09 -3.88
N ALA A 172 20.46 2.52 -3.22
CA ALA A 172 21.27 3.66 -3.66
C ALA A 172 21.75 3.56 -5.13
N SER A 173 22.07 2.35 -5.59
CA SER A 173 22.50 2.10 -6.97
C SER A 173 21.35 1.98 -7.98
N ARG A 174 20.11 1.88 -7.51
CA ARG A 174 18.89 1.62 -8.29
C ARG A 174 17.63 2.10 -7.55
N SER A 175 17.46 3.42 -7.46
CA SER A 175 16.33 4.01 -6.73
C SER A 175 14.97 3.85 -7.41
N ARG A 176 14.94 3.29 -8.63
CA ARG A 176 13.71 3.10 -9.40
C ARG A 176 13.83 1.97 -10.41
N GLY A 177 12.73 1.23 -10.55
CA GLY A 177 12.48 0.31 -11.64
C GLY A 177 11.15 0.61 -12.33
N GLU A 178 10.77 -0.25 -13.26
CA GLU A 178 9.41 -0.35 -13.78
C GLU A 178 8.46 -0.96 -12.74
N GLY A 179 8.95 -1.86 -11.89
CA GLY A 179 8.18 -2.56 -10.87
C GLY A 179 8.21 -1.93 -9.48
N TYR A 180 9.01 -0.88 -9.27
CA TYR A 180 9.12 -0.24 -7.96
C TYR A 180 9.67 1.18 -8.05
N THR A 181 9.47 1.95 -6.97
CA THR A 181 10.10 3.24 -6.74
C THR A 181 10.50 3.35 -5.28
N THR A 182 11.57 4.11 -5.00
CA THR A 182 12.01 4.39 -3.64
C THR A 182 12.10 5.89 -3.40
N ARG A 183 11.89 6.32 -2.15
CA ARG A 183 12.18 7.68 -1.66
C ARG A 183 13.11 7.58 -0.46
N PHE A 184 14.14 8.42 -0.44
CA PHE A 184 15.13 8.50 0.63
C PHE A 184 16.03 9.73 0.42
N GLY A 185 16.47 10.37 1.49
CA GLY A 185 17.38 11.51 1.45
C GLY A 185 17.05 12.57 2.51
N GLU A 186 17.76 13.70 2.48
CA GLU A 186 17.53 14.78 3.44
C GLU A 186 16.10 15.34 3.32
N GLY A 187 15.30 15.14 4.38
CA GLY A 187 13.93 15.63 4.47
C GLY A 187 12.86 14.73 3.83
N GLU A 188 13.25 13.55 3.35
CA GLU A 188 12.31 12.53 2.87
C GLU A 188 12.18 11.40 3.88
N ASP A 189 10.93 10.98 4.12
CA ASP A 189 10.64 9.73 4.82
C ASP A 189 10.99 8.55 3.90
N GLY A 190 11.82 7.62 4.38
CA GLY A 190 12.20 6.44 3.61
C GLY A 190 10.99 5.59 3.21
N GLU A 191 10.81 5.36 1.91
CA GLU A 191 9.65 4.62 1.36
C GLU A 191 10.09 3.69 0.23
N VAL A 192 9.46 2.52 0.14
CA VAL A 192 9.59 1.59 -1.00
C VAL A 192 8.21 1.20 -1.49
N GLU A 193 7.82 1.67 -2.68
CA GLU A 193 6.56 1.29 -3.33
C GLU A 193 6.82 0.25 -4.43
N ALA A 194 6.09 -0.86 -4.37
CA ALA A 194 6.15 -2.01 -5.26
C ALA A 194 4.86 -2.10 -6.09
N PHE A 195 4.99 -2.07 -7.42
CA PHE A 195 3.88 -2.08 -8.38
C PHE A 195 3.42 -3.50 -8.74
N THR A 196 3.12 -4.29 -7.72
CA THR A 196 2.82 -5.73 -7.78
C THR A 196 1.43 -6.07 -8.34
N ARG A 197 0.56 -5.08 -8.53
CA ARG A 197 -0.76 -5.29 -9.13
C ARG A 197 -0.71 -5.67 -10.61
N THR A 198 0.22 -5.07 -11.33
CA THR A 198 0.32 -5.19 -12.80
C THR A 198 1.57 -5.90 -13.28
N LYS A 199 2.52 -6.14 -12.37
CA LYS A 199 3.81 -6.75 -12.65
C LYS A 199 4.09 -7.90 -11.69
N THR A 200 4.74 -8.93 -12.20
CA THR A 200 5.29 -10.05 -11.42
C THR A 200 6.82 -10.03 -11.52
N GLY A 201 7.50 -10.64 -10.54
CA GLY A 201 8.96 -10.63 -10.48
C GLY A 201 9.55 -9.28 -10.09
N VAL A 202 8.77 -8.50 -9.33
CA VAL A 202 9.19 -7.21 -8.76
C VAL A 202 10.35 -7.43 -7.79
N LEU A 203 10.35 -8.54 -7.05
CA LEU A 203 11.42 -8.86 -6.10
C LEU A 203 12.78 -9.10 -6.81
N GLU A 204 12.80 -9.79 -7.96
CA GLU A 204 14.04 -9.93 -8.73
C GLU A 204 14.49 -8.60 -9.35
N GLU A 205 13.55 -7.75 -9.77
CA GLU A 205 13.86 -6.41 -10.28
C GLU A 205 14.46 -5.49 -9.20
N MET A 206 13.93 -5.60 -7.98
CA MET A 206 14.51 -5.02 -6.76
C MET A 206 15.83 -5.69 -6.36
N GLY A 207 16.23 -6.79 -7.03
CA GLY A 207 17.36 -7.68 -6.74
C GLY A 207 17.41 -8.16 -5.30
N LEU A 208 16.25 -8.60 -4.83
CA LEU A 208 16.03 -9.25 -3.53
C LEU A 208 15.53 -10.70 -3.69
N GLY A 209 15.35 -11.18 -4.93
CA GLY A 209 14.90 -12.54 -5.28
C GLY A 209 16.02 -13.51 -5.65
#